data_AF-E5CG71-F1
#
_entry.id   AF-E5CG71-F1
#
_cell.length_a   1.000
_cell.length_b   1.000
_cell.length_c   1.000
_cell.angle_alpha   90.00
_cell.angle_beta   90.00
_cell.angle_gamma   90.00
#
_symmetry.space_group_name_H-M   'P 1'
#
loop_
_entity.id
_entity.type
_entity.pdbx_description
1 polymer ?
#
loop_
_entity_poly.entity_id
_entity_poly.type
_entity_poly.pdbx_seq_one_letter_code
_entity_poly.pdbx_strand_id
1 'polypeptide(L)' 'MNRVIKHLLTIVVAVVTIAGCIYAGRTEYNDDVLSGMSAEKYQYIHDSLGCRASQEDVVKEYITNQKYYDSKKY' A
#
# COMPACT_ATOMS: atom_id res chain seq x y z
N MET A 1 -1.18 35.09 20.00
CA MET A 1 -1.42 34.12 18.92
C MET A 1 -2.75 34.43 18.24
N ASN A 2 -2.72 34.87 16.98
CA ASN A 2 -3.89 35.38 16.26
C ASN A 2 -4.93 34.27 16.05
N ARG A 3 -6.23 34.57 16.19
CA ARG A 3 -7.32 33.56 16.12
C ARG A 3 -7.30 32.79 14.79
N VAL A 4 -6.99 33.49 13.71
CA VAL A 4 -6.81 32.94 12.36
C VAL A 4 -5.66 31.93 12.31
N ILE A 5 -4.51 32.25 12.89
CA ILE A 5 -3.34 31.37 12.93
C ILE A 5 -3.66 30.09 13.72
N LYS A 6 -4.41 30.19 14.82
CA LYS A 6 -4.83 29.01 15.58
C LYS A 6 -5.66 28.05 14.74
N HIS A 7 -6.67 28.56 14.04
CA HIS A 7 -7.53 27.73 13.19
C HIS A 7 -6.76 27.10 12.03
N LEU A 8 -5.85 27.85 11.40
CA LEU A 8 -5.02 27.31 10.32
C LEU A 8 -4.11 26.17 10.81
N LEU A 9 -3.47 26.33 11.97
CA LEU A 9 -2.67 25.27 12.57
C LEU A 9 -3.51 24.03 12.91
N THR A 10 -4.72 24.21 13.45
CA THR A 10 -5.63 23.09 13.74
C THR A 10 -6.01 22.32 12.48
N ILE A 11 -6.28 23.00 11.37
CA ILE A 11 -6.60 22.36 10.09
C ILE A 11 -5.40 21.57 9.57
N VAL A 12 -4.20 22.15 9.61
CA VAL A 12 -2.97 21.46 9.17
C VAL A 12 -2.75 20.20 9.98
N VAL A 13 -2.88 20.27 11.31
CA VAL A 13 -2.74 19.09 12.19
C VAL A 13 -3.79 18.04 11.82
N ALA A 14 -5.05 18.41 11.64
CA ALA A 14 -6.10 17.47 11.27
C ALA A 14 -5.81 16.76 9.93
N VAL A 15 -5.36 17.50 8.91
CA VAL A 15 -5.02 16.93 7.60
C VAL A 15 -3.84 15.96 7.71
N VAL A 16 -2.79 16.34 8.45
CA VAL A 16 -1.62 15.47 8.66
C VAL A 16 -2.02 14.18 9.39
N THR A 17 -2.86 14.28 10.43
CA THR A 17 -3.36 13.10 11.14
C THR A 17 -4.14 12.17 10.22
N ILE A 18 -5.07 12.71 9.42
CA ILE A 18 -5.86 11.90 8.47
C ILE A 18 -4.96 11.23 7.43
N ALA A 19 -4.01 11.97 6.85
CA ALA A 19 -3.06 11.42 5.88
C ALA A 19 -2.20 10.30 6.50
N GLY A 20 -1.77 10.47 7.74
CA GLY A 20 -1.04 9.46 8.49
C GLY A 20 -1.84 8.18 8.70
N CYS A 21 -3.13 8.29 9.08
CA CYS A 21 -4.01 7.14 9.23
C CYS A 21 -4.23 6.39 7.91
N ILE A 22 -4.41 7.12 6.80
CA ILE A 22 -4.57 6.51 5.47
C ILE A 22 -3.31 5.76 5.06
N TYR A 23 -2.13 6.35 5.28
CA TYR A 23 -0.86 5.71 4.96
C TYR A 23 -0.64 4.44 5.79
N ALA A 24 -0.86 4.51 7.11
CA ALA A 24 -0.75 3.36 8.00
C ALA A 24 -1.67 2.21 7.58
N GLY A 25 -2.95 2.50 7.32
CA GLY A 25 -3.90 1.48 6.88
C GLY A 25 -3.52 0.87 5.51
N ARG A 26 -2.90 1.65 4.62
CA ARG A 26 -2.37 1.12 3.36
C ARG A 26 -1.17 0.20 3.57
N THR A 27 -0.27 0.55 4.48
CA THR A 27 0.87 -0.31 4.84
C THR A 27 0.38 -1.63 5.45
N GLU A 28 -0.57 -1.58 6.39
CA GLU A 28 -1.15 -2.77 7.01
C GLU A 28 -1.86 -3.67 5.99
N TYR A 29 -2.62 -3.08 5.07
CA TYR A 29 -3.28 -3.83 3.98
C TYR A 29 -2.25 -4.52 3.06
N ASN A 30 -1.20 -3.80 2.68
CA ASN A 30 -0.15 -4.38 1.84
C ASN A 30 0.56 -5.54 2.56
N ASP A 31 0.83 -5.40 3.86
CA ASP A 31 1.47 -6.45 4.67
C ASP A 31 0.57 -7.69 4.79
N ASP A 32 -0.73 -7.52 5.02
CA ASP A 32 -1.70 -8.61 5.07
C ASP A 32 -1.73 -9.40 3.75
N VAL A 33 -1.80 -8.70 2.61
CA VAL A 33 -1.77 -9.33 1.28
C VAL A 33 -0.45 -10.09 1.05
N LEU A 34 0.68 -9.49 1.39
CA LEU A 34 2.00 -10.09 1.17
C LEU A 34 2.26 -11.26 2.11
N SER A 35 1.78 -11.20 3.36
CA SER A 35 1.93 -12.28 4.34
C SER A 35 1.15 -13.55 3.93
N GLY A 36 0.02 -13.37 3.22
CA GLY A 36 -0.76 -14.47 2.62
C GLY A 36 -0.19 -14.99 1.29
N MET A 37 0.85 -14.36 0.75
CA MET A 37 1.43 -14.71 -0.55
C MET A 37 2.64 -15.65 -0.39
N SER A 38 2.72 -16.72 -1.19
CA SER A 38 3.93 -17.54 -1.22
C SER A 38 5.11 -16.75 -1.82
N ALA A 39 6.32 -17.03 -1.34
CA ALA A 39 7.53 -16.37 -1.82
C ALA A 39 7.72 -16.52 -3.35
N GLU A 40 7.37 -17.68 -3.90
CA GLU A 40 7.45 -17.96 -5.34
C GLU A 40 6.44 -17.13 -6.14
N LYS A 41 5.19 -16.99 -5.65
CA LYS A 41 4.18 -16.12 -6.27
C LYS A 41 4.65 -14.67 -6.24
N TYR A 42 5.18 -14.22 -5.11
CA TYR A 42 5.72 -12.86 -4.98
C TYR A 42 6.85 -12.60 -5.98
N GLN A 43 7.86 -13.48 -6.02
CA GLN A 43 9.00 -13.34 -6.92
C GLN A 43 8.57 -13.35 -8.39
N TYR A 44 7.65 -14.25 -8.76
CA TYR A 44 7.13 -14.31 -10.13
C TYR A 44 6.47 -13.00 -10.56
N ILE A 45 5.66 -12.39 -9.69
CA ILE A 45 5.00 -11.11 -9.99
C ILE A 45 6.02 -9.97 -10.00
N HIS A 46 6.95 -9.95 -9.04
CA HIS A 46 7.99 -8.92 -8.98
C HIS A 46 8.88 -8.94 -10.24
N ASP A 47 9.27 -10.13 -10.70
CA ASP A 47 10.10 -10.29 -11.89
C ASP A 47 9.34 -9.93 -13.17
N SER A 48 8.03 -10.16 -13.23
CA SER A 48 7.20 -9.77 -14.38
C SER A 48 7.01 -8.26 -14.50
N LEU A 49 7.01 -7.54 -13.37
CA LEU A 49 6.96 -6.08 -13.31
C LEU A 49 8.35 -5.43 -13.51
N GLY A 50 9.41 -6.21 -13.31
CA GLY A 50 10.81 -5.80 -13.48
C GLY A 50 11.49 -5.39 -12.17
N CYS A 51 12.83 -5.36 -12.18
CA CYS A 51 13.68 -5.26 -10.98
C CYS A 51 13.54 -3.99 -10.12
N ARG A 52 12.74 -3.01 -10.55
CA ARG A 52 12.47 -1.77 -9.81
C ARG A 52 11.05 -1.72 -9.22
N ALA A 53 10.27 -2.79 -9.39
CA ALA A 53 8.94 -2.88 -8.83
C ALA A 53 8.99 -2.84 -7.30
N SER A 54 8.18 -1.98 -6.71
CA SER A 54 8.02 -1.95 -5.26
C SER A 54 7.09 -3.08 -4.80
N GLN A 55 7.08 -3.35 -3.50
CA GLN A 55 6.07 -4.21 -2.88
C GLN A 55 4.64 -3.72 -3.16
N GLU A 56 4.42 -2.40 -3.19
CA GLU A 56 3.12 -1.81 -3.51
C GLU A 56 2.71 -2.13 -4.95
N ASP A 57 3.65 -2.13 -5.91
CA ASP A 57 3.39 -2.49 -7.30
C ASP A 57 2.98 -3.96 -7.42
N VAL A 58 3.68 -4.85 -6.70
CA VAL A 58 3.35 -6.28 -6.63
C VAL A 58 1.95 -6.50 -6.05
N VAL A 59 1.62 -5.83 -4.94
CA VAL A 59 0.28 -5.92 -4.33
C VAL A 59 -0.78 -5.41 -5.31
N LYS A 60 -0.55 -4.26 -5.94
CA LYS A 60 -1.49 -3.66 -6.89
C LYS A 60 -1.73 -4.57 -8.09
N GLU A 61 -0.67 -5.13 -8.66
CA GLU A 61 -0.73 -6.08 -9.78
C GLU A 61 -1.47 -7.37 -9.36
N TYR A 62 -1.12 -7.93 -8.21
CA TYR A 62 -1.77 -9.11 -7.66
C TYR A 62 -3.27 -8.90 -7.46
N ILE A 63 -3.69 -7.82 -6.77
CA ILE A 63 -5.10 -7.55 -6.51
C ILE A 63 -5.87 -7.28 -7.81
N THR A 64 -5.25 -6.58 -8.77
CA THR A 64 -5.86 -6.32 -10.09
C THR A 64 -6.12 -7.64 -10.85
N ASN A 65 -5.21 -8.61 -10.74
CA ASN A 65 -5.21 -9.85 -11.50
C ASN A 65 -5.35 -11.10 -10.59
N GLN A 66 -6.04 -10.98 -9.45
CA GLN A 66 -6.00 -11.98 -8.39
C GLN A 66 -6.41 -13.37 -8.87
N LYS A 67 -7.51 -13.47 -9.62
CA LYS A 67 -8.00 -14.75 -10.17
C LYS A 67 -6.96 -15.47 -11.04
N TYR A 68 -6.19 -14.71 -11.82
CA TYR A 68 -5.13 -15.25 -12.66
C TYR A 68 -4.01 -15.82 -11.79
N TYR A 69 -3.52 -15.03 -10.84
CA TYR A 69 -2.41 -15.46 -9.98
C TYR A 69 -2.80 -16.58 -9.01
N ASP A 70 -4.06 -16.66 -8.57
CA ASP A 70 -4.54 -17.74 -7.72
C ASP A 70 -4.84 -19.04 -8.48
N SER A 71 -5.07 -18.96 -9.80
CA SER A 71 -5.26 -20.15 -10.64
C SER A 71 -3.96 -20.88 -10.97
N LYS A 72 -2.81 -20.23 -10.76
CA LYS A 72 -1.49 -20.77 -11.07
C LYS A 72 -0.90 -21.56 -9.90
N LYS A 73 -0.09 -22.56 -10.26
CA LYS A 73 0.87 -23.19 -9.35
C LYS A 73 2.23 -22.53 -9.59
N TYR A 74 2.90 -22.19 -8.49
CA TYR A 74 4.24 -21.58 -8.48
C TYR A 74 5.24 -22.63 -8.03
#